data_AF-A0A3C1CM58-F1
#
_entry.id   AF-A0A3C1CM58-F1
#
_cell.length_a   1.000
_cell.length_b   1.000
_cell.length_c   1.000
_cell.angle_alpha   90.00
_cell.angle_beta   90.00
_cell.angle_gamma   90.00
#
_symmetry.space_group_name_H-M   'P 1'
#
loop_
_entity.id
_entity.type
_entity.pdbx_description
1 polymer ?
#
loop_
_entity_poly.entity_id
_entity_poly.type
_entity_poly.pdbx_seq_one_letter_code
_entity_poly.pdbx_strand_id
1 'polypeptide(L)'
;LAGSMDVDLTADPLGTDTSGAPVYLRDIWPSAQDVVDTVRQALSSEMFRSRYASVFDGDERWQALDVGTGATFPWDEHSTYVLDPPFFDGLTPEPQAPADITGARVLALLGDSVTTDHISPAGSIRTNSPAGQYLTDHGVGVEEFNSYGARRGNHEVMMRGTFANVRLRNLLAPGTEGGVTRHLPDGEQMTIFDAATRYMAEGVPLVVLAGKEYGSGSSRDWAAKGPALLGVRAVIAQSFE
;
A
#
# COMPACT_ATOMS: atom_id res chain seq x y z
N LEU A 1 -12.19 -8.95 -25.87
CA LEU A 1 -12.74 -9.21 -27.22
C LEU A 1 -13.69 -8.09 -27.64
N ALA A 2 -14.82 -7.89 -26.95
CA ALA A 2 -15.77 -6.83 -27.29
C ALA A 2 -15.23 -5.39 -27.19
N GLY A 3 -14.19 -5.14 -26.37
CA GLY A 3 -13.57 -3.83 -26.23
C GLY A 3 -14.37 -2.81 -25.42
N SER A 4 -15.57 -3.16 -24.96
CA SER A 4 -16.45 -2.35 -24.13
C SER A 4 -17.23 -3.22 -23.14
N MET A 5 -17.66 -2.63 -22.02
CA MET A 5 -18.66 -3.21 -21.11
C MET A 5 -20.09 -2.77 -21.44
N ASP A 6 -20.25 -1.75 -22.31
CA ASP A 6 -21.53 -1.23 -22.78
C ASP A 6 -21.95 -1.95 -24.07
N VAL A 7 -22.09 -3.27 -23.99
CA VAL A 7 -22.51 -4.15 -25.10
C VAL A 7 -23.42 -5.25 -24.55
N ASP A 8 -24.41 -5.67 -25.33
CA ASP A 8 -25.23 -6.83 -24.98
C ASP A 8 -24.58 -8.10 -25.54
N LEU A 9 -23.79 -8.79 -24.72
CA LEU A 9 -23.09 -10.02 -25.12
C LEU A 9 -24.01 -11.16 -25.56
N THR A 10 -25.32 -11.06 -25.32
CA THR A 10 -26.30 -12.06 -25.77
C THR A 10 -26.78 -11.79 -27.19
N ALA A 11 -26.78 -10.52 -27.62
CA ALA A 11 -27.36 -10.07 -28.88
C ALA A 11 -26.33 -9.50 -29.87
N ASP A 12 -25.24 -8.90 -29.37
CA ASP A 12 -24.23 -8.23 -30.17
C ASP A 12 -23.08 -9.20 -30.55
N PRO A 13 -22.61 -9.16 -31.81
CA PRO A 13 -21.44 -9.93 -32.21
C PRO A 13 -20.16 -9.34 -31.61
N LEU A 14 -19.21 -10.22 -31.26
CA LEU A 14 -17.87 -9.85 -30.80
C LEU A 14 -16.96 -9.41 -31.95
N GLY A 15 -17.29 -9.82 -33.17
CA GLY A 15 -16.53 -9.55 -34.38
C GLY A 15 -17.08 -10.29 -35.57
N THR A 16 -16.30 -10.33 -36.64
CA THR A 16 -16.59 -11.13 -37.83
C THR A 16 -15.48 -12.15 -38.05
N ASP A 17 -15.85 -13.35 -38.49
CA ASP A 17 -14.87 -14.36 -38.87
C ASP A 17 -14.26 -14.07 -40.25
N THR A 18 -13.33 -14.93 -40.69
CA THR A 18 -12.68 -14.81 -42.00
C THR A 18 -13.63 -14.96 -43.19
N SER A 19 -14.84 -15.49 -42.98
CA SER A 19 -15.88 -15.58 -44.00
C SER A 19 -16.83 -14.37 -44.02
N GLY A 20 -16.66 -13.44 -43.07
CA GLY A 20 -17.51 -12.28 -42.88
C GLY A 20 -18.77 -12.55 -42.05
N ALA A 21 -18.90 -13.74 -41.46
CA ALA A 21 -20.03 -14.08 -40.60
C ALA A 21 -19.87 -13.46 -39.21
N PRO A 22 -20.97 -12.99 -38.57
CA PRO A 22 -20.92 -12.47 -37.21
C PRO A 22 -20.60 -13.61 -36.22
N VAL A 23 -19.62 -13.38 -35.34
CA VAL A 23 -19.24 -14.30 -34.26
C VAL A 23 -19.75 -13.75 -32.94
N TYR A 24 -20.51 -14.55 -32.21
CA TYR A 24 -21.09 -14.20 -30.93
C TYR A 24 -20.33 -14.87 -29.77
N LEU A 25 -20.55 -14.38 -28.54
CA LEU A 25 -19.95 -14.99 -27.35
C LEU A 25 -20.31 -16.48 -27.24
N ARG A 26 -21.57 -16.83 -27.50
CA ARG A 26 -22.07 -18.22 -27.47
C ARG A 26 -21.37 -19.15 -28.46
N ASP A 27 -20.79 -18.63 -29.53
CA ASP A 27 -20.12 -19.43 -30.56
C ASP A 27 -18.71 -19.86 -30.11
N ILE A 28 -18.13 -19.14 -29.15
CA ILE A 28 -16.74 -19.34 -28.70
C ILE A 28 -16.64 -19.67 -27.20
N TRP A 29 -17.75 -19.61 -26.45
CA TRP A 29 -17.75 -19.90 -25.03
C TRP A 29 -17.69 -21.43 -24.81
N PRO A 30 -16.64 -21.96 -24.17
CA PRO A 30 -16.52 -23.40 -23.96
C PRO A 30 -17.63 -23.91 -23.04
N SER A 31 -18.15 -25.11 -23.30
CA SER A 31 -19.09 -25.73 -22.38
C SER A 31 -18.38 -26.15 -21.08
N ALA A 32 -19.13 -26.32 -19.99
CA ALA A 32 -18.57 -26.83 -18.74
C ALA A 32 -17.88 -28.20 -18.93
N GLN A 33 -18.40 -29.04 -19.83
CA GLN A 33 -17.82 -30.34 -20.14
C GLN A 33 -16.50 -30.20 -20.89
N ASP A 34 -16.41 -29.31 -21.89
CA ASP A 34 -15.17 -29.05 -22.64
C ASP A 34 -14.05 -28.58 -21.70
N VAL A 35 -14.38 -27.72 -20.72
CA VAL A 35 -13.42 -27.25 -19.71
C VAL A 35 -12.93 -28.41 -18.84
N VAL A 36 -13.86 -29.24 -18.32
CA VAL A 36 -13.51 -30.38 -17.46
C VAL A 36 -12.64 -31.39 -18.20
N ASP A 37 -12.98 -31.74 -19.44
CA ASP A 37 -12.24 -32.72 -20.21
C ASP A 37 -10.86 -32.20 -20.61
N THR A 38 -10.77 -30.92 -20.99
CA THR A 38 -9.48 -30.26 -21.27
C THR A 38 -8.57 -30.27 -20.04
N VAL A 39 -9.09 -29.89 -18.86
CA VAL A 39 -8.32 -29.89 -17.61
C VAL A 39 -7.84 -31.29 -17.25
N ARG A 40 -8.68 -32.33 -17.39
CA ARG A 40 -8.29 -33.72 -17.13
C ARG A 40 -7.21 -34.23 -18.08
N GLN A 41 -7.25 -33.83 -19.34
CA GLN A 41 -6.26 -34.23 -20.34
C GLN A 41 -4.94 -33.47 -20.19
N ALA A 42 -5.02 -32.20 -19.80
CA ALA A 42 -3.86 -31.31 -19.75
C ALA A 42 -3.10 -31.35 -18.42
N LEU A 43 -3.74 -31.69 -17.30
CA LEU A 43 -3.09 -31.73 -15.99
C LEU A 43 -2.70 -33.16 -15.60
N SER A 44 -1.41 -33.36 -15.31
CA SER A 44 -0.90 -34.62 -14.76
C SER A 44 -0.20 -34.40 -13.42
N SER A 45 -0.20 -35.43 -12.56
CA SER A 45 0.53 -35.38 -11.28
C SER A 45 2.03 -35.12 -11.44
N GLU A 46 2.61 -35.51 -12.59
CA GLU A 46 4.01 -35.28 -12.93
C GLU A 46 4.33 -33.79 -13.14
N MET A 47 3.41 -33.02 -13.70
CA MET A 47 3.59 -31.56 -13.82
C MET A 47 3.73 -30.89 -12.46
N PHE A 48 2.95 -31.33 -11.46
CA PHE A 48 3.09 -30.82 -10.10
C PHE A 48 4.42 -31.28 -9.49
N ARG A 49 4.73 -32.57 -9.54
CA ARG A 49 5.99 -33.10 -8.99
C ARG A 49 7.21 -32.39 -9.58
N SER A 50 7.26 -32.21 -10.89
CA SER A 50 8.37 -31.53 -11.57
C SER A 50 8.49 -30.06 -11.19
N ARG A 51 7.37 -29.32 -11.11
CA ARG A 51 7.40 -27.90 -10.70
C ARG A 51 7.79 -27.70 -9.25
N TYR A 52 7.35 -28.58 -8.36
CA TYR A 52 7.69 -28.49 -6.93
C TYR A 52 9.07 -29.04 -6.59
N ALA A 53 9.65 -29.91 -7.44
CA ALA A 53 10.98 -30.48 -7.21
C ALA A 53 12.08 -29.41 -7.11
N SER A 54 11.94 -28.28 -7.81
CA SER A 54 12.94 -27.21 -7.89
C SER A 54 12.40 -25.84 -7.46
N VAL A 55 11.28 -25.79 -6.73
CA VAL A 55 10.61 -24.51 -6.41
C VAL A 55 11.47 -23.57 -5.57
N PHE A 56 12.42 -24.13 -4.81
CA PHE A 56 13.36 -23.37 -3.97
C PHE A 56 14.71 -23.11 -4.64
N ASP A 57 14.98 -23.75 -5.78
CA ASP A 57 16.28 -23.60 -6.45
C ASP A 57 16.44 -22.20 -7.04
N GLY A 58 15.33 -21.58 -7.47
CA GLY A 58 15.33 -20.31 -8.20
C GLY A 58 15.98 -20.42 -9.58
N ASP A 59 16.10 -19.30 -10.28
CA ASP A 59 16.85 -19.21 -11.54
C ASP A 59 18.32 -18.82 -11.30
N GLU A 60 19.11 -18.73 -12.37
CA GLU A 60 20.52 -18.31 -12.28
C GLU A 60 20.69 -16.94 -11.61
N ARG A 61 19.72 -16.03 -11.77
CA ARG A 61 19.76 -14.70 -11.16
C ARG A 61 19.56 -14.78 -9.66
N TRP A 62 18.62 -15.59 -9.20
CA TRP A 62 18.39 -15.85 -7.78
C TRP A 62 19.62 -16.47 -7.11
N GLN A 63 20.21 -17.47 -7.76
CA GLN A 63 21.40 -18.16 -7.22
C GLN A 63 22.67 -17.30 -7.24
N ALA A 64 22.76 -16.33 -8.16
CA ALA A 64 23.90 -15.42 -8.27
C ALA A 64 23.83 -14.23 -7.29
N LEU A 65 22.76 -14.09 -6.49
CA LEU A 65 22.67 -13.05 -5.48
C LEU A 65 23.75 -13.27 -4.39
N ASP A 66 24.56 -12.25 -4.16
CA ASP A 66 25.47 -12.24 -3.02
C ASP A 66 24.66 -12.01 -1.74
N VAL A 67 24.73 -12.97 -0.82
CA VAL A 67 23.97 -12.97 0.44
C VAL A 67 24.92 -13.02 1.63
N GLY A 68 24.68 -12.16 2.61
CA GLY A 68 25.45 -12.15 3.84
C GLY A 68 25.29 -13.46 4.63
N THR A 69 26.36 -13.92 5.27
CA THR A 69 26.37 -15.15 6.09
C THR A 69 26.15 -14.88 7.59
N GLY A 70 25.95 -13.62 7.98
CA GLY A 70 25.80 -13.21 9.37
C GLY A 70 24.40 -13.47 9.95
N ALA A 71 24.33 -13.58 11.28
CA ALA A 71 23.04 -13.69 11.99
C ALA A 71 22.30 -12.34 12.10
N THR A 72 23.02 -11.23 11.93
CA THR A 72 22.48 -9.86 11.93
C THR A 72 22.58 -9.26 10.54
N PHE A 73 21.57 -8.48 10.16
CA PHE A 73 21.55 -7.80 8.86
C PHE A 73 22.52 -6.61 8.85
N PRO A 74 23.43 -6.50 7.87
CA PRO A 74 24.34 -5.36 7.77
C PRO A 74 23.59 -4.18 7.15
N TRP A 75 22.93 -3.38 7.99
CA TRP A 75 22.21 -2.20 7.53
C TRP A 75 23.13 -1.23 6.78
N ASP A 76 22.68 -0.78 5.61
CA ASP A 76 23.33 0.26 4.82
C ASP A 76 22.53 1.56 4.98
N GLU A 77 23.14 2.58 5.57
CA GLU A 77 22.52 3.89 5.80
C GLU A 77 22.22 4.64 4.49
N HIS A 78 22.85 4.26 3.38
CA HIS A 78 22.58 4.82 2.06
C HIS A 78 21.49 4.05 1.29
N SER A 79 21.00 2.93 1.83
CA SER A 79 19.96 2.14 1.20
C SER A 79 18.63 2.91 1.13
N THR A 80 18.10 3.06 -0.08
CA THR A 80 16.77 3.65 -0.27
C THR A 80 15.65 2.61 -0.27
N TYR A 81 15.96 1.32 -0.02
CA TYR A 81 14.99 0.22 -0.02
C TYR A 81 14.80 -0.45 1.34
N VAL A 82 15.87 -0.59 2.12
CA VAL A 82 15.89 -1.34 3.39
C VAL A 82 16.68 -0.53 4.41
N LEU A 83 16.00 0.00 5.43
CA LEU A 83 16.60 0.78 6.52
C LEU A 83 16.17 0.20 7.87
N ASP A 84 17.04 0.30 8.88
CA ASP A 84 16.74 -0.12 10.25
C ASP A 84 15.63 0.77 10.83
N PRO A 85 14.43 0.24 11.15
CA PRO A 85 13.33 1.07 11.62
C PRO A 85 13.41 1.33 13.14
N PRO A 86 12.96 2.50 13.61
CA PRO A 86 13.10 2.91 15.01
C PRO A 86 12.08 2.24 15.96
N PHE A 87 11.47 1.11 15.57
CA PHE A 87 10.39 0.47 16.35
C PHE A 87 10.82 0.01 17.73
N PHE A 88 12.10 -0.30 17.90
CA PHE A 88 12.67 -0.83 19.13
C PHE A 88 13.53 0.19 19.88
N ASP A 89 13.57 1.44 19.41
CA ASP A 89 14.31 2.50 20.07
C ASP A 89 13.75 2.75 21.47
N GLY A 90 14.63 2.70 22.47
CA GLY A 90 14.24 2.84 23.87
C GLY A 90 13.48 1.65 24.45
N LEU A 91 13.44 0.49 23.76
CA LEU A 91 12.83 -0.72 24.30
C LEU A 91 13.59 -1.20 25.55
N THR A 92 12.89 -1.29 26.68
CA THR A 92 13.40 -1.82 27.94
C THR A 92 12.91 -3.25 28.17
N PRO A 93 13.65 -4.10 28.92
CA PRO A 93 13.21 -5.45 29.25
C PRO A 93 11.87 -5.51 29.99
N GLU A 94 11.60 -4.51 30.83
CA GLU A 94 10.32 -4.33 31.50
C GLU A 94 9.47 -3.33 30.72
N PRO A 95 8.24 -3.69 30.31
CA PRO A 95 7.37 -2.78 29.58
C PRO A 95 6.87 -1.67 30.50
N GLN A 96 6.85 -0.44 30.00
CA GLN A 96 6.23 0.66 30.69
C GLN A 96 4.72 0.47 30.80
N ALA A 97 4.13 0.89 31.92
CA ALA A 97 2.68 0.88 32.08
C ALA A 97 2.03 1.83 31.05
N PRO A 98 0.84 1.49 30.51
CA PRO A 98 0.08 2.41 29.68
C PRO A 98 -0.16 3.74 30.40
N ALA A 99 0.03 4.85 29.69
CA ALA A 99 -0.18 6.20 30.19
C ALA A 99 -1.34 6.89 29.46
N ASP A 100 -2.00 7.82 30.15
CA ASP A 100 -3.08 8.61 29.57
C ASP A 100 -2.58 9.49 28.41
N ILE A 101 -3.38 9.60 27.36
CA ILE A 101 -3.15 10.52 26.25
C ILE A 101 -3.78 11.86 26.61
N THR A 102 -2.96 12.85 26.97
CA THR A 102 -3.43 14.18 27.36
C THR A 102 -3.01 15.25 26.34
N GLY A 103 -3.86 16.25 26.12
CA GLY A 103 -3.55 17.38 25.24
C GLY A 103 -3.44 17.06 23.74
N ALA A 104 -3.92 15.89 23.30
CA ALA A 104 -3.78 15.45 21.90
C ALA A 104 -4.44 16.37 20.87
N ARG A 105 -3.97 16.28 19.62
CA ARG A 105 -4.54 16.93 18.45
C ARG A 105 -4.98 15.92 17.39
N VAL A 106 -6.05 16.25 16.68
CA VAL A 106 -6.56 15.40 15.60
C VAL A 106 -5.69 15.66 14.37
N LEU A 107 -4.94 14.63 13.93
CA LEU A 107 -4.10 14.70 12.73
C LEU A 107 -4.95 14.58 11.46
N ALA A 108 -5.97 13.72 11.49
CA ALA A 108 -6.91 13.50 10.40
C ALA A 108 -8.31 13.24 10.95
N LEU A 109 -9.31 13.90 10.34
CA LEU A 109 -10.72 13.64 10.57
C LEU A 109 -11.31 13.08 9.27
N LEU A 110 -11.64 11.80 9.27
CA LEU A 110 -11.98 11.03 8.09
C LEU A 110 -13.45 10.58 8.12
N GLY A 111 -14.00 10.33 6.92
CA GLY A 111 -15.35 9.79 6.76
C GLY A 111 -15.43 8.27 6.93
N ASP A 112 -16.46 7.68 6.33
CA ASP A 112 -16.68 6.23 6.29
C ASP A 112 -15.80 5.54 5.23
N SER A 113 -15.63 4.22 5.39
CA SER A 113 -14.98 3.30 4.45
C SER A 113 -13.58 3.73 4.02
N VAL A 114 -12.79 4.24 4.98
CA VAL A 114 -11.36 4.55 4.77
C VAL A 114 -10.58 3.24 4.67
N THR A 115 -10.23 2.84 3.46
CA THR A 115 -9.45 1.62 3.23
C THR A 115 -7.97 1.72 3.65
N THR A 116 -7.30 0.57 3.82
CA THR A 116 -5.84 0.53 4.03
C THR A 116 -5.03 1.13 2.88
N ASP A 117 -5.59 1.24 1.67
CA ASP A 117 -4.92 1.93 0.56
C ASP A 117 -4.96 3.45 0.71
N HIS A 118 -5.98 3.99 1.39
CA HIS A 118 -5.99 5.40 1.79
C HIS A 118 -4.95 5.70 2.87
N ILE A 119 -4.80 4.79 3.84
CA ILE A 119 -3.88 4.93 4.98
C ILE A 119 -2.42 4.67 4.56
N SER A 120 -2.18 3.64 3.75
CA SER A 120 -0.86 3.22 3.28
C SER A 120 -0.94 2.83 1.80
N PRO A 121 -0.91 3.80 0.87
CA PRO A 121 -0.92 3.53 -0.57
C PRO A 121 0.24 2.61 -0.96
N ALA A 122 0.03 1.77 -1.97
CA ALA A 122 1.07 0.87 -2.49
C ALA A 122 1.50 1.21 -3.92
N GLY A 123 0.79 2.14 -4.58
CA GLY A 123 1.06 2.55 -5.96
C GLY A 123 2.23 3.52 -6.10
N SER A 124 2.23 4.28 -7.20
CA SER A 124 3.31 5.19 -7.57
C SER A 124 3.51 6.34 -6.56
N ILE A 125 4.77 6.74 -6.38
CA ILE A 125 5.17 7.88 -5.56
C ILE A 125 5.18 9.14 -6.43
N ARG A 126 4.50 10.21 -6.00
CA ARG A 126 4.48 11.48 -6.74
C ARG A 126 5.74 12.29 -6.44
N THR A 127 6.33 12.93 -7.45
CA THR A 127 7.51 13.79 -7.33
C THR A 127 7.34 14.91 -6.31
N ASN A 128 6.16 15.54 -6.26
CA ASN A 128 5.83 16.62 -5.34
C ASN A 128 5.24 16.14 -4.00
N SER A 129 5.48 14.88 -3.61
CA SER A 129 5.08 14.36 -2.28
C SER A 129 6.28 14.35 -1.33
N PRO A 130 6.06 14.31 0.00
CA PRO A 130 7.17 14.20 0.95
C PRO A 130 8.10 13.03 0.64
N ALA A 131 7.56 11.87 0.26
CA ALA A 131 8.35 10.69 -0.08
C ALA A 131 9.14 10.86 -1.38
N GLY A 132 8.55 11.55 -2.38
CA GLY A 132 9.25 11.90 -3.61
C GLY A 132 10.40 12.88 -3.38
N GLN A 133 10.20 13.88 -2.52
CA GLN A 133 11.25 14.82 -2.13
C GLN A 133 12.38 14.08 -1.40
N TYR A 134 12.05 13.22 -0.42
CA TYR A 134 13.04 12.40 0.27
C TYR A 134 13.88 11.55 -0.68
N LEU A 135 13.25 10.85 -1.64
CA LEU A 135 13.99 10.05 -2.63
C LEU A 135 14.88 10.91 -3.52
N THR A 136 14.40 12.07 -3.96
CA THR A 136 15.18 13.04 -4.76
C THR A 136 16.39 13.55 -3.98
N ASP A 137 16.21 13.90 -2.71
CA ASP A 137 17.28 14.37 -1.83
C ASP A 137 18.34 13.29 -1.58
N HIS A 138 17.96 12.01 -1.69
CA HIS A 138 18.86 10.85 -1.62
C HIS A 138 19.38 10.41 -3.01
N GLY A 139 19.23 11.25 -4.04
CA GLY A 139 19.81 11.03 -5.36
C GLY A 139 19.09 10.01 -6.24
N VAL A 140 17.87 9.61 -5.91
CA VAL A 140 17.07 8.66 -6.70
C VAL A 140 16.36 9.40 -7.84
N GLY A 141 16.52 8.92 -9.08
CA GLY A 141 15.79 9.43 -10.25
C GLY A 141 14.29 9.16 -10.17
N VAL A 142 13.46 10.01 -10.78
CA VAL A 142 11.98 9.89 -10.72
C VAL A 142 11.49 8.55 -11.30
N GLU A 143 12.14 8.10 -12.37
CA GLU A 143 11.91 6.80 -13.01
C GLU A 143 12.26 5.61 -12.11
N GLU A 144 13.11 5.82 -11.10
CA GLU A 144 13.56 4.80 -10.15
C GLU A 144 12.81 4.86 -8.81
N PHE A 145 11.87 5.80 -8.63
CA PHE A 145 11.07 5.88 -7.40
C PHE A 145 10.37 4.56 -7.07
N ASN A 146 9.99 3.81 -8.10
CA ASN A 146 9.24 2.58 -7.98
C ASN A 146 7.88 2.88 -7.31
N SER A 147 7.33 1.92 -6.59
CA SER A 147 6.06 2.04 -5.87
C SER A 147 6.28 2.10 -4.36
N TYR A 148 5.31 2.65 -3.62
CA TYR A 148 5.32 2.54 -2.15
C TYR A 148 5.38 1.07 -1.70
N GLY A 149 4.75 0.15 -2.45
CA GLY A 149 4.84 -1.28 -2.18
C GLY A 149 6.28 -1.84 -2.24
N ALA A 150 7.07 -1.39 -3.22
CA ALA A 150 8.47 -1.78 -3.36
C ALA A 150 9.38 -1.14 -2.31
N ARG A 151 8.98 -0.01 -1.72
CA ARG A 151 9.75 0.74 -0.71
C ARG A 151 9.41 0.36 0.74
N ARG A 152 8.66 -0.73 0.96
CA ARG A 152 8.18 -1.16 2.29
C ARG A 152 9.26 -1.48 3.33
N GLY A 153 10.50 -1.73 2.90
CA GLY A 153 11.64 -1.91 3.81
C GLY A 153 12.25 -0.59 4.29
N ASN A 154 11.84 0.55 3.73
CA ASN A 154 12.34 1.88 4.08
C ASN A 154 11.26 2.64 4.86
N HIS A 155 11.45 2.78 6.17
CA HIS A 155 10.47 3.45 7.02
C HIS A 155 10.32 4.96 6.73
N GLU A 156 11.38 5.64 6.30
CA GLU A 156 11.34 7.06 5.93
C GLU A 156 10.40 7.32 4.75
N VAL A 157 10.43 6.45 3.73
CA VAL A 157 9.51 6.51 2.59
C VAL A 157 8.09 6.18 3.02
N MET A 158 7.91 5.13 3.83
CA MET A 158 6.59 4.66 4.21
C MET A 158 5.87 5.60 5.18
N MET A 159 6.59 6.24 6.11
CA MET A 159 6.06 7.31 6.96
C MET A 159 5.56 8.48 6.10
N ARG A 160 6.37 8.93 5.14
CA ARG A 160 6.00 10.00 4.19
C ARG A 160 4.86 9.63 3.25
N GLY A 161 4.69 8.32 3.00
CA GLY A 161 3.58 7.76 2.25
C GLY A 161 2.29 7.56 3.07
N THR A 162 2.37 7.66 4.39
CA THR A 162 1.22 7.42 5.27
C THR A 162 0.19 8.52 5.09
N PHE A 163 -1.06 8.13 4.83
CA PHE A 163 -2.17 8.98 4.41
C PHE A 163 -1.92 9.80 3.13
N ALA A 164 -0.90 9.45 2.32
CA ALA A 164 -0.55 10.22 1.12
C ALA A 164 -1.39 9.86 -0.12
N ASN A 165 -2.41 9.00 0.03
CA ASN A 165 -3.27 8.60 -1.07
C ASN A 165 -3.96 9.82 -1.70
N VAL A 166 -3.89 9.92 -3.02
CA VAL A 166 -4.37 11.07 -3.80
C VAL A 166 -5.88 11.30 -3.69
N ARG A 167 -6.64 10.29 -3.25
CA ARG A 167 -8.09 10.32 -3.08
C ARG A 167 -8.53 10.46 -1.62
N LEU A 168 -7.59 10.54 -0.67
CA LEU A 168 -7.95 10.76 0.73
C LEU A 168 -8.67 12.10 0.87
N ARG A 169 -9.80 12.10 1.60
CA ARG A 169 -10.59 13.30 1.91
C ARG A 169 -10.56 13.51 3.41
N ASN A 170 -9.84 14.54 3.84
CA ASN A 170 -9.71 14.91 5.25
C ASN A 170 -10.63 16.10 5.55
N LEU A 171 -11.56 15.94 6.47
CA LEU A 171 -12.53 16.96 6.86
C LEU A 171 -11.88 18.14 7.60
N LEU A 172 -10.63 18.00 8.06
CA LEU A 172 -9.83 19.14 8.56
C LEU A 172 -9.37 20.07 7.44
N ALA A 173 -9.30 19.61 6.18
CA ALA A 173 -8.89 20.38 5.02
C ALA A 173 -9.98 20.32 3.93
N PRO A 174 -11.16 20.93 4.16
CA PRO A 174 -12.28 20.83 3.24
C PRO A 174 -11.94 21.42 1.87
N GLY A 175 -12.43 20.77 0.81
CA GLY A 175 -12.16 21.16 -0.58
C GLY A 175 -10.83 20.63 -1.15
N THR A 176 -10.07 19.83 -0.38
CA THR A 176 -8.84 19.18 -0.84
C THR A 176 -9.03 17.68 -1.02
N GLU A 177 -8.26 17.07 -1.94
CA GLU A 177 -8.06 15.62 -2.03
C GLU A 177 -6.55 15.33 -1.94
N GLY A 178 -6.18 14.25 -1.25
CA GLY A 178 -4.79 13.88 -1.01
C GLY A 178 -4.43 13.82 0.48
N GLY A 179 -3.15 13.55 0.75
CA GLY A 179 -2.59 13.57 2.11
C GLY A 179 -2.39 14.95 2.69
N VAL A 180 -3.46 15.74 2.76
CA VAL A 180 -3.48 17.13 3.24
C VAL A 180 -4.22 17.19 4.58
N THR A 181 -3.73 18.04 5.49
CA THR A 181 -4.40 18.35 6.76
C THR A 181 -4.16 19.82 7.14
N ARG A 182 -4.62 20.20 8.33
CA ARG A 182 -4.31 21.49 8.94
C ARG A 182 -3.56 21.31 10.23
N HIS A 183 -2.53 22.13 10.42
CA HIS A 183 -1.97 22.35 11.74
C HIS A 183 -2.98 23.20 12.53
N LEU A 184 -3.55 22.64 13.60
CA LEU A 184 -4.72 23.21 14.28
C LEU A 184 -4.43 24.52 15.04
N PRO A 185 -3.25 24.72 15.67
CA PRO A 185 -2.94 25.97 16.34
C PRO A 185 -2.99 27.22 15.47
N ASP A 186 -2.50 27.17 14.22
CA ASP A 186 -2.43 28.32 13.31
C ASP A 186 -3.31 28.19 12.05
N GLY A 187 -3.87 27.01 11.80
CA GLY A 187 -4.78 26.74 10.68
C GLY A 187 -4.08 26.50 9.33
N GLU A 188 -2.74 26.42 9.32
CA GLU A 188 -1.95 26.25 8.11
C GLU A 188 -2.23 24.89 7.45
N GLN A 189 -2.48 24.89 6.14
CA GLN A 189 -2.64 23.66 5.36
C GLN A 189 -1.28 23.13 4.93
N MET A 190 -1.04 21.85 5.19
CA MET A 190 0.22 21.16 4.84
C MET A 190 -0.04 19.67 4.62
N THR A 191 1.00 18.92 4.27
CA THR A 191 0.86 17.46 4.17
C THR A 191 0.67 16.84 5.55
N ILE A 192 0.03 15.66 5.60
CA ILE A 192 -0.14 14.94 6.87
C ILE A 192 1.21 14.59 7.51
N PHE A 193 2.22 14.25 6.70
CA PHE A 193 3.57 13.99 7.18
C PHE A 193 4.22 15.24 7.83
N ASP A 194 4.11 16.41 7.18
CA ASP A 194 4.69 17.65 7.71
C ASP A 194 3.99 18.08 9.01
N ALA A 195 2.66 17.97 9.05
CA ALA A 195 1.88 18.26 10.26
C ALA A 195 2.26 17.32 11.40
N ALA A 196 2.40 16.02 11.14
CA ALA A 196 2.84 15.04 12.13
C ALA A 196 4.24 15.36 12.67
N THR A 197 5.18 15.67 11.77
CA THR A 197 6.56 16.05 12.15
C THR A 197 6.57 17.30 13.03
N ARG A 198 5.77 18.31 12.67
CA ARG A 198 5.62 19.53 13.46
C ARG A 198 5.07 19.26 14.86
N TYR A 199 3.99 18.48 14.98
CA TYR A 199 3.44 18.12 16.28
C TYR A 199 4.39 17.27 17.14
N MET A 200 5.17 16.37 16.53
CA MET A 200 6.22 15.64 17.24
C MET A 200 7.26 16.59 17.84
N ALA A 201 7.71 17.61 17.08
CA ALA A 201 8.62 18.63 17.59
C ALA A 201 8.00 19.51 18.70
N GLU A 202 6.68 19.71 18.67
CA GLU A 202 5.92 20.42 19.70
C GLU A 202 5.61 19.55 20.93
N GLY A 203 5.93 18.25 20.91
CA GLY A 203 5.62 17.31 21.99
C GLY A 203 4.13 17.02 22.15
N VAL A 204 3.35 17.19 21.07
CA VAL A 204 1.89 17.05 21.08
C VAL A 204 1.49 15.66 20.57
N PRO A 205 0.78 14.84 21.36
CA PRO A 205 0.33 13.54 20.89
C PRO A 205 -0.78 13.67 19.84
N LEU A 206 -0.85 12.71 18.91
CA LEU A 206 -1.82 12.74 17.81
C LEU A 206 -2.87 11.65 17.92
N VAL A 207 -4.06 11.94 17.39
CA VAL A 207 -5.14 10.97 17.21
C VAL A 207 -5.75 11.09 15.82
N VAL A 208 -6.37 10.01 15.35
CA VAL A 208 -7.19 10.00 14.13
C VAL A 208 -8.64 9.79 14.52
N LEU A 209 -9.54 10.57 13.91
CA LEU A 209 -10.98 10.37 14.00
C LEU A 209 -11.50 9.84 12.68
N ALA A 210 -12.37 8.84 12.69
CA ALA A 210 -12.91 8.24 11.48
C ALA A 210 -14.39 7.83 11.62
N GLY A 211 -15.03 7.62 10.47
CA GLY A 211 -16.38 7.08 10.37
C GLY A 211 -16.41 5.55 10.58
N LYS A 212 -17.29 4.89 9.83
CA LYS A 212 -17.47 3.43 9.82
C LYS A 212 -16.44 2.74 8.94
N GLU A 213 -16.16 1.46 9.21
CA GLU A 213 -15.31 0.58 8.39
C GLU A 213 -13.89 1.13 8.17
N TYR A 214 -13.32 1.75 9.20
CA TYR A 214 -11.95 2.25 9.15
C TYR A 214 -10.96 1.09 9.04
N GLY A 215 -10.08 1.15 8.04
CA GLY A 215 -9.05 0.15 7.81
C GLY A 215 -9.49 -1.04 6.94
N SER A 216 -10.59 -0.93 6.20
CA SER A 216 -11.06 -2.00 5.30
C SER A 216 -10.11 -2.29 4.13
N GLY A 217 -10.14 -3.53 3.61
CA GLY A 217 -9.48 -3.90 2.37
C GLY A 217 -8.22 -4.74 2.57
N SER A 218 -7.13 -4.44 1.86
CA SER A 218 -5.94 -5.31 1.87
C SER A 218 -5.23 -5.31 3.22
N SER A 219 -4.72 -6.47 3.65
CA SER A 219 -3.85 -6.55 4.82
C SER A 219 -2.49 -5.89 4.54
N ARG A 220 -2.27 -4.71 5.12
CA ARG A 220 -1.02 -3.94 5.04
C ARG A 220 -0.64 -3.45 6.42
N ASP A 221 0.41 -4.01 6.99
CA ASP A 221 0.93 -3.62 8.31
C ASP A 221 1.35 -2.14 8.39
N TRP A 222 1.81 -1.57 7.27
CA TRP A 222 2.12 -0.14 7.15
C TRP A 222 0.91 0.78 7.36
N ALA A 223 -0.32 0.29 7.23
CA ALA A 223 -1.51 1.04 7.66
C ALA A 223 -1.63 1.19 9.19
N ALA A 224 -0.81 0.46 9.96
CA ALA A 224 -0.66 0.63 11.41
C ALA A 224 0.71 1.21 11.79
N LYS A 225 1.81 0.69 11.22
CA LYS A 225 3.18 1.17 11.47
C LYS A 225 3.35 2.64 11.07
N GLY A 226 2.78 3.03 9.93
CA GLY A 226 2.83 4.39 9.41
C GLY A 226 2.24 5.40 10.40
N PRO A 227 0.94 5.29 10.76
CA PRO A 227 0.33 6.19 11.74
C PRO A 227 1.07 6.20 13.09
N ALA A 228 1.54 5.06 13.57
CA ALA A 228 2.31 4.97 14.81
C ALA A 228 3.62 5.79 14.74
N LEU A 229 4.37 5.66 13.64
CA LEU A 229 5.61 6.43 13.42
C LEU A 229 5.35 7.92 13.14
N LEU A 230 4.14 8.29 12.69
CA LEU A 230 3.71 9.69 12.65
C LEU A 230 3.30 10.24 14.03
N GLY A 231 3.42 9.45 15.10
CA GLY A 231 3.06 9.87 16.46
C GLY A 231 1.56 9.73 16.80
N VAL A 232 0.78 9.03 15.97
CA VAL A 232 -0.63 8.72 16.29
C VAL A 232 -0.67 7.70 17.43
N ARG A 233 -1.30 8.11 18.53
CA ARG A 233 -1.42 7.32 19.78
C ARG A 233 -2.76 6.59 19.90
N ALA A 234 -3.79 7.05 19.19
CA ALA A 234 -5.09 6.40 19.15
C ALA A 234 -5.85 6.71 17.85
N VAL A 235 -6.73 5.78 17.46
CA VAL A 235 -7.74 5.98 16.42
C VAL A 235 -9.11 5.79 17.06
N ILE A 236 -10.01 6.75 16.85
CA ILE A 236 -11.39 6.69 17.31
C ILE A 236 -12.29 6.64 16.07
N ALA A 237 -12.89 5.49 15.84
CA ALA A 237 -13.75 5.23 14.69
C ALA A 237 -15.15 4.79 15.15
N GLN A 238 -16.15 4.93 14.29
CA GLN A 238 -17.49 4.36 14.55
C GLN A 238 -17.46 2.83 14.46
N SER A 239 -16.65 2.29 13.54
CA SER A 239 -16.31 0.87 13.47
C SER A 239 -14.98 0.67 12.73
N PHE A 240 -14.34 -0.47 12.99
CA PHE A 240 -13.21 -0.98 12.21
C PHE A 240 -13.72 -2.11 11.29
N GLU A 241 -12.91 -2.49 10.29
CA GLU A 241 -13.15 -3.72 9.50
C GLU A 241 -13.33 -4.96 10.39
#